data_AF-A0A7S4C1N6-F1
#
_entry.id   AF-A0A7S4C1N6-F1
#
_cell.length_a   1.000
_cell.length_b   1.000
_cell.length_c   1.000
_cell.angle_alpha   90.00
_cell.angle_beta   90.00
_cell.angle_gamma   90.00
#
_symmetry.space_group_name_H-M   'P 1'
#
loop_
_entity.id
_entity.type
_entity.pdbx_description
1 polymer ?
#
loop_
_entity_poly.entity_id
_entity_poly.type
_entity_poly.pdbx_seq_one_letter_code
_entity_poly.pdbx_strand_id
1 'polypeptide(L)'
;ASARMAPQPTPESEAERLVRRAVRALEDEDIGPADIALRRFAKQSNEHVLALFDPLWLQLANQHAQIRLRALQLVSQLWDRSAAFRHVVLGHLAPDYLQLVIGDESHPLPK
;
A
#
# COMPACT_ATOMS: atom_id res chain seq x y z
N ALA A 1 17.97 -24.21 -30.79
CA ALA A 1 16.72 -23.51 -30.40
C ALA A 1 16.94 -22.86 -29.04
N SER A 2 17.39 -21.61 -29.00
CA SER A 2 17.46 -20.85 -27.74
C SER A 2 16.07 -20.33 -27.41
N ALA A 3 15.46 -20.91 -26.38
CA ALA A 3 14.23 -20.37 -25.81
C ALA A 3 14.50 -18.94 -25.33
N ARG A 4 13.85 -17.95 -25.95
CA ARG A 4 13.74 -16.60 -25.38
C ARG A 4 12.96 -16.75 -24.07
N MET A 5 13.66 -16.82 -22.94
CA MET A 5 13.03 -16.63 -21.63
C MET A 5 12.37 -15.27 -21.66
N ALA A 6 11.05 -15.24 -21.46
CA ALA A 6 10.33 -13.99 -21.26
C ALA A 6 10.97 -13.23 -20.07
N PRO A 7 11.08 -11.90 -20.14
CA PRO A 7 11.61 -11.12 -19.03
C PRO A 7 10.77 -11.41 -17.78
N GLN A 8 11.44 -11.75 -16.68
CA GLN A 8 10.77 -11.96 -15.39
C GLN A 8 10.16 -10.63 -14.92
N PRO A 9 8.95 -10.64 -14.34
CA PRO A 9 8.32 -9.42 -13.84
C PRO A 9 9.18 -8.80 -12.73
N THR A 10 9.35 -7.47 -12.76
CA THR A 10 10.02 -6.76 -11.66
C THR A 10 9.13 -6.77 -10.41
N PRO A 11 9.70 -6.63 -9.20
CA PRO A 11 8.93 -6.56 -7.96
C PRO A 11 7.80 -5.51 -8.03
N GLU A 12 8.02 -4.37 -8.66
CA GLU A 12 7.03 -3.30 -8.80
C GLU A 12 5.85 -3.72 -9.67
N SER A 13 6.12 -4.37 -10.81
CA SER A 13 5.05 -4.85 -11.70
C SER A 13 4.20 -5.95 -11.07
N GLU A 14 4.84 -6.81 -10.26
CA GLU A 14 4.15 -7.84 -9.50
C GLU A 14 3.34 -7.25 -8.34
N ALA A 15 3.91 -6.31 -7.60
CA ALA A 15 3.24 -5.58 -6.53
C ALA A 15 1.97 -4.89 -7.04
N GLU A 16 2.04 -4.17 -8.16
CA GLU A 16 0.89 -3.48 -8.74
C GLU A 16 -0.23 -4.46 -9.13
N ARG A 17 0.13 -5.61 -9.71
CA ARG A 17 -0.81 -6.68 -10.05
C ARG A 17 -1.47 -7.27 -8.80
N LEU A 18 -0.69 -7.55 -7.76
CA LEU A 18 -1.19 -8.12 -6.51
C LEU A 18 -2.13 -7.15 -5.78
N VAL A 19 -1.76 -5.86 -5.71
CA VAL A 19 -2.61 -4.83 -5.10
C VAL A 19 -3.92 -4.68 -5.84
N ARG A 20 -3.90 -4.56 -7.19
CA ARG A 20 -5.12 -4.45 -7.99
C ARG A 20 -6.08 -5.63 -7.77
N ARG A 21 -5.54 -6.84 -7.60
CA ARG A 21 -6.34 -8.03 -7.31
C ARG A 21 -6.88 -8.00 -5.87
N ALA A 22 -6.05 -7.65 -4.89
CA ALA A 22 -6.42 -7.65 -3.48
C ALA A 22 -7.47 -6.58 -3.13
N VAL A 23 -7.42 -5.39 -3.76
CA VAL A 23 -8.41 -4.33 -3.49
C VAL A 23 -9.77 -4.56 -4.15
N ARG A 24 -9.83 -5.44 -5.16
CA ARG A 24 -11.07 -5.84 -5.85
C ARG A 24 -11.66 -7.13 -5.30
N ALA A 25 -10.92 -7.86 -4.47
CA ALA A 25 -11.44 -9.00 -3.73
C ALA A 25 -12.38 -8.46 -2.64
N LEU A 26 -13.65 -8.29 -3.02
CA LEU A 26 -14.76 -7.98 -2.12
C LEU A 26 -15.15 -9.29 -1.42
N GLU A 27 -14.31 -9.76 -0.50
CA GLU A 27 -14.64 -10.89 0.37
C GLU A 27 -15.15 -10.32 1.70
N ASP A 28 -16.33 -10.79 2.12
CA ASP A 28 -17.16 -10.15 3.15
C ASP A 28 -16.49 -10.04 4.52
N GLU A 29 -15.49 -10.88 4.85
CA GLU A 29 -14.79 -10.79 6.14
C GLU A 29 -13.45 -11.56 6.23
N ASP A 30 -13.12 -12.40 5.24
CA ASP A 30 -12.02 -13.38 5.37
C ASP A 30 -10.75 -13.04 4.56
N ILE A 31 -9.63 -13.69 4.92
CA ILE A 31 -8.36 -13.54 4.20
C ILE A 31 -8.44 -14.32 2.88
N GLY A 32 -8.72 -13.60 1.80
CA GLY A 32 -8.83 -14.19 0.47
C GLY A 32 -7.51 -14.65 -0.16
N PRO A 33 -7.57 -15.41 -1.26
CA PRO A 33 -6.39 -15.87 -1.98
C PRO A 33 -5.48 -14.71 -2.45
N ALA A 34 -6.08 -13.55 -2.75
CA ALA A 34 -5.35 -12.35 -3.13
C ALA A 34 -4.53 -11.78 -1.97
N ASP A 35 -5.11 -11.75 -0.76
CA ASP A 35 -4.44 -11.32 0.46
C ASP A 35 -3.29 -12.26 0.84
N ILE A 36 -3.49 -13.57 0.70
CA ILE A 36 -2.45 -14.57 0.96
C ILE A 36 -1.26 -14.34 0.01
N ALA A 37 -1.53 -14.11 -1.27
CA ALA A 37 -0.49 -13.86 -2.26
C ALA A 37 0.27 -12.56 -1.96
N LEU A 38 -0.45 -11.47 -1.65
CA LEU A 38 0.14 -10.18 -1.29
C LEU A 38 1.00 -10.29 -0.02
N ARG A 39 0.52 -10.97 1.01
CA ARG A 39 1.30 -11.22 2.25
C ARG A 39 2.54 -12.06 1.99
N ARG A 40 2.46 -13.05 1.08
CA ARG A 40 3.61 -13.88 0.72
C ARG A 40 4.67 -13.05 0.00
N PHE A 41 4.25 -12.21 -0.95
CA PHE A 41 5.12 -11.26 -1.64
C PHE A 41 5.80 -10.31 -0.65
N ALA A 42 5.03 -9.67 0.25
CA ALA A 42 5.57 -8.76 1.26
C ALA A 42 6.62 -9.39 2.20
N LYS A 43 6.57 -10.71 2.41
CA LYS A 43 7.50 -11.43 3.29
C LYS A 43 8.85 -11.76 2.62
N GLN A 44 9.02 -11.52 1.33
CA GLN A 44 10.23 -11.90 0.60
C GLN A 44 11.42 -11.01 0.94
N SER A 45 11.24 -9.69 0.98
CA SER A 45 12.26 -8.74 1.45
C SER A 45 11.63 -7.37 1.78
N ASN A 46 12.43 -6.47 2.35
CA ASN A 46 12.02 -5.07 2.55
C ASN A 46 11.66 -4.39 1.23
N GLU A 47 12.37 -4.66 0.14
CA GLU A 47 12.06 -4.09 -1.18
C GLU A 47 10.67 -4.52 -1.66
N HIS A 48 10.28 -5.77 -1.41
CA HIS A 48 8.96 -6.28 -1.82
C HIS A 48 7.83 -5.62 -1.03
N VAL A 49 7.98 -5.45 0.29
CA VAL A 49 6.95 -4.73 1.07
C VAL A 49 6.89 -3.25 0.70
N LEU A 50 8.03 -2.63 0.36
CA LEU A 50 8.07 -1.25 -0.10
C LEU A 50 7.46 -1.08 -1.50
N ALA A 51 7.64 -2.05 -2.41
CA ALA A 51 7.03 -2.04 -3.74
C ALA A 51 5.49 -2.06 -3.70
N LEU A 52 4.88 -2.51 -2.59
CA LEU A 52 3.43 -2.47 -2.40
C LEU A 52 2.90 -1.09 -1.99
N PHE A 53 3.76 -0.17 -1.56
CA PHE A 53 3.35 1.11 -0.99
C PHE A 53 2.64 2.00 -2.03
N ASP A 54 3.32 2.39 -3.11
CA ASP A 54 2.75 3.32 -4.10
C ASP A 54 1.42 2.81 -4.70
N PRO A 55 1.31 1.53 -5.12
CA PRO A 55 0.05 1.02 -5.65
C PRO A 55 -1.08 1.05 -4.62
N LEU A 56 -0.81 0.76 -3.34
CA LEU A 56 -1.81 0.82 -2.28
C LEU A 56 -2.22 2.26 -1.97
N TRP A 57 -1.24 3.17 -1.89
CA TRP A 57 -1.47 4.57 -1.59
C TRP A 57 -2.35 5.22 -2.66
N LEU A 58 -2.11 4.90 -3.94
CA LEU A 58 -2.93 5.37 -5.05
C LEU A 58 -4.40 4.93 -4.93
N GLN A 59 -4.69 3.75 -4.36
CA GLN A 59 -6.06 3.29 -4.19
C GLN A 59 -6.83 4.07 -3.12
N LEU A 60 -6.16 4.80 -2.22
CA LEU A 60 -6.82 5.67 -1.25
C LEU A 60 -7.54 6.84 -1.91
N ALA A 61 -7.13 7.25 -3.12
CA ALA A 61 -7.79 8.27 -3.92
C ALA A 61 -8.86 7.70 -4.89
N ASN A 62 -9.17 6.40 -4.83
CA ASN A 62 -10.12 5.77 -5.74
C ASN A 62 -11.56 6.31 -5.53
N GLN A 63 -12.36 6.42 -6.61
CA GLN A 63 -13.75 6.87 -6.53
C GLN A 63 -14.65 5.93 -5.72
N HIS A 64 -14.39 4.62 -5.76
CA HIS A 64 -15.22 3.62 -5.07
C HIS A 64 -14.82 3.48 -3.60
N ALA A 65 -15.76 3.74 -2.70
CA ALA A 65 -15.52 3.71 -1.24
C ALA A 65 -15.02 2.33 -0.74
N GLN A 66 -15.54 1.24 -1.30
CA GLN A 66 -15.10 -0.11 -0.95
C GLN A 66 -13.62 -0.36 -1.31
N ILE A 67 -13.15 0.15 -2.45
CA ILE A 67 -11.74 0.04 -2.86
C ILE A 67 -10.86 0.83 -1.90
N ARG A 68 -11.26 2.06 -1.54
CA ARG A 68 -10.53 2.87 -0.54
C ARG A 68 -10.43 2.17 0.81
N LEU A 69 -11.56 1.64 1.29
CA LEU A 69 -11.60 0.90 2.56
C LEU A 69 -10.68 -0.32 2.50
N ARG A 70 -10.74 -1.10 1.43
CA ARG A 70 -9.90 -2.30 1.28
C ARG A 70 -8.41 -1.95 1.22
N ALA A 71 -8.06 -0.90 0.50
CA ALA A 71 -6.69 -0.40 0.47
C ALA A 71 -6.21 0.03 1.87
N LEU A 72 -7.05 0.74 2.63
CA LEU A 72 -6.74 1.15 4.00
C LEU A 72 -6.53 -0.06 4.94
N GLN A 73 -7.38 -1.10 4.83
CA GLN A 73 -7.22 -2.34 5.59
C GLN A 73 -5.88 -3.03 5.27
N LEU A 74 -5.49 -3.09 4.00
CA LEU A 74 -4.21 -3.66 3.58
C LEU A 74 -3.02 -2.84 4.10
N VAL A 75 -3.10 -1.51 4.01
CA VAL A 75 -2.10 -0.60 4.58
C VAL A 75 -1.95 -0.84 6.08
N SER A 76 -3.06 -0.93 6.83
CA SER A 76 -3.05 -1.22 8.27
C SER A 76 -2.37 -2.56 8.58
N GLN A 77 -2.65 -3.61 7.80
CA GLN A 77 -2.06 -4.92 8.02
C GLN A 77 -0.55 -4.96 7.74
N LEU A 78 -0.08 -4.21 6.74
CA LEU A 78 1.36 -4.08 6.43
C LEU A 78 2.07 -3.18 7.45
N TRP A 79 1.40 -2.13 7.90
CA TRP A 79 1.87 -1.23 8.96
C TRP A 79 2.24 -2.00 10.23
N ASP A 80 1.36 -2.88 10.70
CA ASP A 80 1.61 -3.66 11.93
C ASP A 80 2.80 -4.61 11.81
N ARG A 81 3.17 -5.01 10.59
CA ARG A 81 4.10 -6.11 10.32
C ARG A 81 5.45 -5.69 9.75
N SER A 82 5.61 -4.44 9.30
CA SER A 82 6.85 -3.99 8.66
C SER A 82 7.28 -2.60 9.15
N ALA A 83 8.45 -2.54 9.81
CA ALA A 83 9.07 -1.28 10.20
C ALA A 83 9.45 -0.41 8.99
N ALA A 84 9.92 -1.02 7.90
CA ALA A 84 10.23 -0.31 6.67
C ALA A 84 8.98 0.35 6.06
N PHE A 85 7.87 -0.38 6.05
CA PHE A 85 6.60 0.14 5.54
C PHE A 85 6.07 1.31 6.40
N ARG A 86 6.18 1.20 7.74
CA ARG A 86 5.80 2.29 8.65
C ARG A 86 6.57 3.57 8.37
N HIS A 87 7.89 3.49 8.15
CA HIS A 87 8.70 4.66 7.82
C HIS A 87 8.22 5.35 6.53
N VAL A 88 7.90 4.59 5.49
CA VAL A 88 7.42 5.18 4.23
C VAL A 88 6.04 5.81 4.38
N VAL A 89 5.11 5.15 5.07
CA VAL A 89 3.79 5.72 5.36
C VAL A 89 3.91 7.01 6.19
N LEU A 90 4.77 7.02 7.22
CA LEU A 90 5.04 8.24 8.00
C LEU A 90 5.71 9.32 7.16
N GLY A 91 6.60 8.98 6.23
CA GLY A 91 7.21 9.94 5.32
C GLY A 91 6.18 10.69 4.46
N HIS A 92 5.08 10.03 4.09
CA HIS A 92 3.97 10.64 3.36
C HIS A 92 2.98 11.39 4.25
N LEU A 93 2.72 10.91 5.47
CA LEU A 93 1.75 11.53 6.37
C LEU A 93 2.34 12.69 7.17
N ALA A 94 3.60 12.58 7.62
CA ALA A 94 4.17 13.47 8.62
C ALA A 94 4.17 14.95 8.22
N PRO A 95 4.51 15.37 6.99
CA PRO A 95 4.52 16.79 6.64
C PRO A 95 3.16 17.46 6.88
N ASP A 96 2.09 16.86 6.32
CA ASP A 96 0.75 17.42 6.38
C ASP A 96 0.10 17.17 7.74
N TYR A 97 0.29 15.99 8.32
CA TYR A 97 -0.26 15.62 9.62
C TYR A 97 0.34 16.45 10.76
N LEU A 98 1.66 16.67 10.76
CA LEU A 98 2.30 17.52 11.76
C LEU A 98 1.82 18.97 11.62
N GLN A 99 1.67 19.49 10.40
CA GLN A 99 1.07 20.81 10.19
C GLN A 99 -0.36 20.89 10.73
N LEU A 100 -1.18 19.87 10.50
CA LEU A 100 -2.57 19.84 10.97
C LEU A 100 -2.70 19.71 12.50
N VAL A 101 -1.80 18.99 13.15
CA VAL A 101 -1.88 18.70 14.59
C VAL A 101 -1.15 19.73 15.45
N ILE A 102 0.03 20.17 15.01
CA ILE A 102 0.85 21.17 15.73
C ILE A 102 0.39 22.59 15.37
N GLY A 103 -0.25 22.75 14.21
CA GLY A 103 -0.57 24.04 13.63
C GLY A 103 0.60 24.56 12.78
N ASP A 104 0.28 25.28 11.71
CA ASP A 104 1.25 26.09 10.99
C ASP A 104 1.30 27.47 11.64
N GLU A 105 2.43 27.85 12.24
CA GLU A 105 2.62 29.20 12.79
C GLU A 105 2.48 30.28 11.71
N SER A 106 2.68 29.91 10.43
CA SER A 106 2.54 30.79 9.26
C SER A 106 1.07 30.96 8.82
N HIS A 107 0.19 30.03 9.20
CA HIS A 107 -1.24 30.03 8.87
C HIS A 107 -2.07 29.62 10.09
N PRO A 108 -2.25 30.52 11.07
CA PRO A 108 -3.04 30.21 12.26
C PRO A 108 -4.47 29.83 11.88
N LEU A 109 -5.03 28.84 12.58
CA LEU A 109 -6.43 28.45 12.43
C LEU A 109 -7.33 29.69 12.62
N PRO A 110 -8.40 29.84 11.81
CA PRO A 110 -9.35 30.93 11.97
C PRO A 110 -9.89 30.95 13.40
N LYS A 111 -9.90 32.12 14.03
CA LYS A 111 -10.52 32.33 15.35
C LYS A 111 -12.03 32.31 15.25
#